data_AF-A0A7C1R849-F1
#
_entry.id   AF-A0A7C1R849-F1
#
_cell.length_a   1.000
_cell.length_b   1.000
_cell.length_c   1.000
_cell.angle_alpha   90.00
_cell.angle_beta   90.00
_cell.angle_gamma   90.00
#
_symmetry.space_group_name_H-M   'P 1'
#
loop_
_entity.id
_entity.type
_entity.pdbx_description
1 polymer ?
#
loop_
_entity_poly.entity_id
_entity_poly.type
_entity_poly.pdbx_seq_one_letter_code
_entity_poly.pdbx_strand_id
1 'polypeptide(L)'
;MKHSIKTGFSFGLTSGIITTLGLMVGLHSSTGSKLVVIGGILTIAIADAFSDAFGIHFSEESENKHSATEIWQSAISTFFSKLAIALTFIVP
;
A
#
# COMPACT_ATOMS: atom_id res chain seq x y z
N MET A 1 15.32 -4.38 12.71
CA MET A 1 13.85 -4.22 12.70
C MET A 1 13.21 -5.53 13.15
N LYS A 2 12.12 -5.48 13.91
CA LYS A 2 11.28 -6.68 14.18
C LYS A 2 10.77 -7.24 12.85
N HIS A 3 10.62 -8.57 12.75
CA HIS A 3 10.17 -9.27 11.55
C HIS A 3 8.88 -8.66 10.99
N SER A 4 7.86 -8.48 11.86
CA SER A 4 6.55 -7.93 11.54
C SER A 4 6.60 -6.56 10.84
N ILE A 5 7.43 -5.64 11.35
CA ILE A 5 7.58 -4.30 10.75
C ILE A 5 8.30 -4.38 9.41
N LYS A 6 9.29 -5.28 9.28
CA LYS A 6 10.02 -5.46 8.02
C LYS A 6 9.11 -6.03 6.93
N THR A 7 8.28 -7.02 7.26
CA THR A 7 7.31 -7.61 6.32
C THR A 7 6.35 -6.55 5.79
N GLY A 8 5.68 -5.82 6.70
CA GLY A 8 4.70 -4.81 6.28
C GLY A 8 5.33 -3.64 5.53
N PHE A 9 6.51 -3.17 5.94
CA PHE A 9 7.22 -2.10 5.25
C PHE A 9 7.70 -2.52 3.85
N SER A 10 8.36 -3.67 3.72
CA SER A 10 8.86 -4.15 2.42
C SER A 10 7.75 -4.41 1.43
N PHE A 11 6.65 -5.01 1.88
CA PHE A 11 5.47 -5.25 1.06
C PHE A 11 4.79 -3.94 0.67
N GLY A 12 4.47 -3.08 1.64
CA GLY A 12 3.79 -1.80 1.40
C GLY A 12 4.58 -0.86 0.47
N LEU A 13 5.91 -0.84 0.59
CA LEU A 13 6.78 -0.04 -0.28
C LEU A 13 6.77 -0.55 -1.73
N THR A 14 7.00 -1.84 -1.93
CA THR A 14 7.07 -2.43 -3.27
C THR A 14 5.71 -2.36 -3.97
N SER A 15 4.66 -2.77 -3.26
CA SER A 15 3.27 -2.76 -3.72
C SER A 15 2.80 -1.34 -4.04
N GLY A 16 3.08 -0.37 -3.15
CA GLY A 16 2.73 1.04 -3.36
C GLY A 16 3.36 1.64 -4.61
N ILE A 17 4.64 1.35 -4.90
CA ILE A 17 5.31 1.85 -6.11
C ILE A 17 4.68 1.25 -7.36
N ILE A 18 4.54 -0.08 -7.41
CA ILE A 18 4.08 -0.79 -8.62
C ILE A 18 2.64 -0.40 -8.96
N THR A 19 1.72 -0.41 -7.99
CA THR A 19 0.32 -0.07 -8.26
C THR A 19 0.16 1.39 -8.68
N THR A 20 0.86 2.31 -8.01
CA THR A 20 0.73 3.74 -8.30
C THR A 20 1.32 4.09 -9.66
N LEU A 21 2.47 3.50 -10.04
CA LEU A 21 3.03 3.65 -11.39
C LEU A 21 2.11 3.06 -12.45
N GLY A 22 1.59 1.85 -12.24
CA GLY A 22 0.67 1.19 -13.17
C GLY A 22 -0.58 2.03 -13.42
N LEU A 23 -1.20 2.55 -12.35
CA LEU A 23 -2.34 3.45 -12.44
C LEU A 23 -1.97 4.76 -13.15
N MET A 24 -0.88 5.41 -12.75
CA MET A 24 -0.45 6.69 -13.32
C MET A 24 -0.23 6.57 -14.82
N VAL A 25 0.53 5.57 -15.27
CA VAL A 25 0.78 5.32 -16.70
C VAL A 25 -0.52 5.01 -17.43
N GLY A 26 -1.37 4.13 -16.88
CA GLY A 26 -2.64 3.77 -17.50
C GLY A 26 -3.61 4.94 -17.67
N LEU A 27 -3.83 5.73 -16.61
CA LEU A 27 -4.71 6.89 -16.65
C LEU A 27 -4.14 8.03 -17.49
N HIS A 28 -2.83 8.24 -17.44
CA HIS A 28 -2.17 9.27 -18.24
C HIS A 28 -2.28 8.96 -19.74
N SER A 29 -2.01 7.72 -20.14
CA SER A 29 -2.14 7.28 -21.54
C SER A 29 -3.59 7.28 -22.04
N SER A 30 -4.58 7.03 -21.18
CA SER A 30 -5.99 6.98 -21.58
C SER A 30 -6.68 8.34 -21.63
N THR A 31 -6.38 9.25 -20.69
CA THR A 31 -7.15 10.50 -20.55
C THR A 31 -6.35 11.77 -20.87
N GLY A 32 -5.02 11.72 -20.77
CA GLY A 32 -4.16 12.90 -20.83
C GLY A 32 -4.39 13.94 -19.71
N SER A 33 -5.29 13.67 -18.75
CA SER A 33 -5.69 14.63 -17.73
C SER A 33 -4.97 14.41 -16.40
N LYS A 34 -4.20 15.40 -15.97
CA LYS A 34 -3.52 15.38 -14.66
C LYS A 34 -4.52 15.27 -13.49
N LEU A 35 -5.71 15.86 -13.61
CA LEU A 35 -6.75 15.78 -12.58
C LEU A 35 -7.25 14.35 -12.39
N VAL A 36 -7.45 13.60 -13.48
CA VAL A 36 -7.88 12.21 -13.42
C VAL A 36 -6.81 11.33 -12.78
N VAL A 37 -5.53 11.57 -13.12
CA VAL A 37 -4.39 10.87 -12.51
C VAL A 37 -4.33 11.12 -11.01
N ILE A 38 -4.41 12.38 -10.56
CA ILE A 38 -4.38 12.73 -9.12
C ILE A 38 -5.57 12.11 -8.37
N GLY A 39 -6.78 12.20 -8.94
CA GLY A 39 -7.97 11.58 -8.35
C GLY A 39 -7.85 10.06 -8.25
N GLY A 40 -7.27 9.42 -9.28
CA GLY A 40 -6.98 7.99 -9.28
C GLY A 40 -5.98 7.61 -8.20
N ILE A 41 -4.86 8.34 -8.08
CA ILE A 41 -3.82 8.09 -7.07
C ILE A 41 -4.41 8.19 -5.67
N LEU A 42 -5.20 9.22 -5.37
CA LEU A 42 -5.85 9.37 -4.06
C LEU A 42 -6.81 8.22 -3.75
N THR A 43 -7.59 7.79 -4.75
CA THR A 43 -8.56 6.69 -4.60
C THR A 43 -7.85 5.38 -4.29
N ILE A 44 -6.82 5.03 -5.06
CA ILE A 44 -6.07 3.79 -4.80
C ILE A 44 -5.23 3.89 -3.53
N ALA A 45 -4.66 5.04 -3.21
CA ALA A 45 -3.81 5.20 -2.01
C ALA A 45 -4.57 4.82 -0.74
N ILE A 46 -5.87 5.11 -0.68
CA ILE A 46 -6.73 4.73 0.44
C ILE A 46 -7.22 3.29 0.27
N ALA A 47 -7.89 2.96 -0.83
CA ALA A 47 -8.54 1.66 -1.02
C ALA A 47 -7.55 0.50 -1.00
N ASP A 48 -6.42 0.65 -1.69
CA ASP A 48 -5.40 -0.37 -1.86
C ASP A 48 -4.54 -0.53 -0.60
N ALA A 49 -4.27 0.57 0.13
CA ALA A 49 -3.57 0.49 1.43
C ALA A 49 -4.41 -0.26 2.48
N PHE A 50 -5.73 -0.06 2.51
CA PHE A 50 -6.61 -0.85 3.38
C PHE A 50 -6.67 -2.32 2.96
N SER A 51 -6.84 -2.60 1.67
CA SER A 51 -6.87 -3.96 1.13
C SER A 51 -5.61 -4.74 1.50
N ASP A 52 -4.43 -4.15 1.28
CA ASP A 52 -3.14 -4.79 1.57
C ASP A 52 -2.87 -4.94 3.07
N ALA A 53 -3.27 -3.97 3.89
CA ALA A 53 -3.12 -4.05 5.34
C ALA A 53 -3.92 -5.21 5.93
N PHE A 54 -5.17 -5.39 5.49
CA PHE A 54 -5.98 -6.54 5.87
C PHE A 54 -5.46 -7.84 5.26
N GLY A 55 -4.96 -7.82 4.03
CA GLY A 55 -4.30 -8.98 3.41
C GLY A 55 -3.13 -9.49 4.24
N ILE A 56 -2.26 -8.58 4.72
CA ILE A 56 -1.15 -8.93 5.62
C ILE A 56 -1.65 -9.39 6.99
N HIS A 57 -2.72 -8.77 7.54
CA HIS A 57 -3.32 -9.21 8.79
C HIS A 57 -3.77 -10.67 8.72
N PHE A 58 -4.58 -11.01 7.71
CA PHE A 58 -5.07 -12.38 7.53
C PHE A 58 -3.95 -13.37 7.17
N SER A 59 -2.92 -12.93 6.43
CA SER A 59 -1.77 -13.75 6.12
C SER A 59 -1.00 -14.15 7.39
N GLU A 60 -0.70 -13.19 8.25
CA GLU A 60 0.03 -13.42 9.50
C GLU A 60 -0.82 -14.20 10.53
N GLU A 61 -2.13 -13.97 10.57
CA GLU A 61 -3.07 -14.78 11.37
C GLU A 61 -3.12 -16.24 10.89
N SER A 62 -3.10 -16.47 9.58
CA SER A 62 -3.12 -17.81 9.00
C SER A 62 -1.85 -18.63 9.29
N GLU A 63 -0.71 -17.96 9.53
CA GLU A 63 0.53 -18.65 9.90
C GLU A 63 0.51 -19.21 11.32
N ASN A 64 -0.37 -18.71 12.19
CA ASN A 64 -0.60 -19.17 13.57
C ASN A 64 0.69 -19.29 14.43
N LYS A 65 1.71 -18.51 14.08
CA LYS A 65 3.02 -18.44 14.74
C LYS A 65 3.28 -17.12 15.46
N HIS A 66 2.55 -16.07 15.05
CA HIS A 66 2.75 -14.70 15.50
C HIS A 66 1.73 -14.31 16.56
N SER A 67 2.13 -13.47 17.51
CA SER A 67 1.20 -12.92 18.52
C SER A 67 0.22 -11.93 17.87
N ALA A 68 -0.99 -11.78 18.41
CA ALA A 68 -1.95 -10.77 17.96
C ALA A 68 -1.36 -9.35 17.87
N THR A 69 -0.42 -9.01 18.77
CA THR A 69 0.29 -7.73 18.73
C THR A 69 1.21 -7.58 17.52
N GLU A 70 1.83 -8.67 17.08
CA GLU A 70 2.74 -8.70 15.92
C GLU A 70 1.96 -8.62 14.62
N ILE A 71 0.83 -9.34 14.53
CA ILE A 71 -0.08 -9.32 13.38
C ILE A 71 -0.60 -7.89 13.13
N TRP A 72 -1.05 -7.20 14.20
CA TRP A 72 -1.48 -5.80 14.10
C TRP A 72 -0.33 -4.84 13.74
N GLN A 73 0.88 -5.09 14.25
CA GLN A 73 2.05 -4.30 13.87
C GLN A 73 2.38 -4.44 12.38
N SER A 74 2.32 -5.65 11.83
CA SER A 74 2.52 -5.90 10.39
C SER A 74 1.46 -5.14 9.56
N ALA A 75 0.18 -5.28 9.90
CA ALA A 75 -0.93 -4.64 9.19
C ALA A 75 -0.84 -3.10 9.20
N ILE A 76 -0.61 -2.51 10.37
CA ILE A 76 -0.47 -1.05 10.52
C ILE A 76 0.77 -0.54 9.76
N SER A 77 1.88 -1.28 9.84
CA SER A 77 3.10 -0.94 9.10
C SER A 77 2.85 -0.96 7.59
N THR A 78 2.12 -1.95 7.07
CA THR A 78 1.74 -2.03 5.65
C THR A 78 0.89 -0.84 5.24
N PHE A 79 -0.16 -0.53 6.01
CA PHE A 79 -1.09 0.57 5.73
C PHE A 79 -0.33 1.90 5.57
N PHE A 80 0.45 2.28 6.59
CA PHE A 80 1.15 3.56 6.58
C PHE A 80 2.25 3.62 5.53
N SER A 81 2.99 2.52 5.32
CA SER A 81 4.05 2.48 4.31
C SER A 81 3.45 2.66 2.91
N LYS A 82 2.38 1.92 2.59
CA LYS A 82 1.75 1.99 1.28
C LYS A 82 1.04 3.32 1.03
N LEU A 83 0.31 3.82 2.02
CA LEU A 83 -0.35 5.13 1.94
C LEU A 83 0.68 6.25 1.72
N ALA A 84 1.75 6.29 2.53
CA ALA A 84 2.78 7.32 2.41
C ALA A 84 3.46 7.26 1.04
N ILE A 85 3.85 6.07 0.57
CA ILE A 85 4.48 5.87 -0.74
C ILE A 85 3.53 6.29 -1.87
N ALA A 86 2.25 5.88 -1.85
CA ALA A 86 1.31 6.25 -2.91
C ALA A 86 1.10 7.77 -2.97
N LEU A 87 1.05 8.45 -1.81
CA LEU A 87 0.91 9.91 -1.74
C LEU A 87 2.13 10.66 -2.27
N THR A 88 3.35 10.09 -2.24
CA THR A 88 4.52 10.79 -2.81
C THR A 88 4.39 11.01 -4.32
N PHE A 89 3.63 10.17 -5.02
CA PHE A 89 3.41 10.29 -6.47
C PHE A 89 2.41 11.39 -6.86
N ILE A 90 1.76 12.04 -5.89
CA ILE A 90 0.91 13.21 -6.16
C ILE A 90 1.78 14.46 -6.42
N VAL A 91 2.94 14.54 -5.77
CA VAL A 91 3.89 15.63 -5.98
C VAL A 91 4.74 15.27 -7.21
N PRO A 92 4.72 16.10 -8.27
CA PRO A 92 5.47 15.84 -9.50
C PRO A 92 6.98 15.93 -9.33
#